data_AF-A0A642UNN4-F1
#
_entry.id   AF-A0A642UNN4-F1
#
_cell.length_a   1.000
_cell.length_b   1.000
_cell.length_c   1.000
_cell.angle_alpha   90.00
_cell.angle_beta   90.00
_cell.angle_gamma   90.00
#
_symmetry.space_group_name_H-M   'P 1'
#
loop_
_entity.id
_entity.type
_entity.pdbx_description
1 polymer ?
#
loop_
_entity_poly.entity_id
_entity_poly.type
_entity_poly.pdbx_seq_one_letter_code
_entity_poly.pdbx_strand_id
1 'polypeptide(L)'
;MEGRKVLQRIELVLTEFQLGKYKKVSVRSFKGKPLVDIREYYKDKETEEMKPGKKGISLSLDLWKELVEKLPEIQAAVAEFAGEDAPEAKQAKTNDEKPSTNKEEASEEE
;
A
#
# COMPACT_ATOMS: atom_id res chain seq x y z
N MET A 1 -38.72 17.46 -3.86
CA MET A 1 -37.73 16.83 -2.97
C MET A 1 -37.45 15.44 -3.51
N GLU A 2 -36.71 15.36 -4.62
CA GLU A 2 -36.35 14.08 -5.23
C GLU A 2 -35.15 13.53 -4.46
N GLY A 3 -35.36 12.40 -3.79
CA GLY A 3 -34.34 11.75 -2.98
C GLY A 3 -33.08 11.50 -3.81
N ARG A 4 -31.96 12.10 -3.37
CA ARG A 4 -30.63 11.68 -3.81
C ARG A 4 -30.46 10.22 -3.40
N LYS A 5 -30.77 9.34 -4.34
CA LYS A 5 -30.46 7.91 -4.29
C LYS A 5 -28.99 7.83 -3.88
N VAL A 6 -28.76 7.27 -2.70
CA VAL A 6 -27.43 7.00 -2.16
C VAL A 6 -26.71 6.14 -3.20
N LEU A 7 -25.86 6.77 -4.01
CA LEU A 7 -24.83 6.03 -4.73
C LEU A 7 -23.98 5.44 -3.62
N GLN A 8 -24.24 4.17 -3.30
CA GLN A 8 -23.29 3.33 -2.61
C GLN A 8 -21.99 3.53 -3.37
N ARG A 9 -21.12 4.32 -2.77
CA ARG A 9 -19.80 4.65 -3.26
C ARG A 9 -19.09 3.31 -3.35
N ILE A 10 -19.13 2.69 -4.53
CA ILE A 10 -18.35 1.52 -4.86
C ILE A 10 -16.94 1.92 -4.47
N GLU A 11 -16.42 1.30 -3.40
CA GLU A 11 -15.01 1.40 -3.07
C GLU A 11 -14.28 0.84 -4.27
N LEU A 12 -13.80 1.74 -5.12
CA LEU A 12 -13.19 1.36 -6.38
C LEU A 12 -11.87 0.67 -6.02
N VAL A 13 -11.87 -0.65 -6.13
CA VAL A 13 -10.63 -1.43 -6.14
C VAL A 13 -9.95 -1.10 -7.45
N LEU A 14 -8.78 -0.48 -7.38
CA LEU A 14 -8.03 -0.04 -8.55
C LEU A 14 -7.19 -1.19 -9.11
N THR A 15 -6.61 -2.01 -8.25
CA THR A 15 -5.72 -3.12 -8.65
C THR A 15 -5.68 -4.20 -7.57
N GLU A 16 -5.61 -5.47 -7.97
CA GLU A 16 -5.47 -6.63 -7.08
C GLU A 16 -4.26 -7.49 -7.49
N PHE A 17 -3.56 -8.04 -6.50
CA PHE A 17 -2.42 -8.94 -6.64
C PHE A 17 -2.67 -10.21 -5.82
N GLN A 18 -2.66 -11.38 -6.43
CA GLN A 18 -2.94 -12.64 -5.76
C GLN A 18 -1.73 -13.11 -4.93
N LEU A 19 -1.98 -13.53 -3.69
CA LEU A 19 -1.02 -14.16 -2.79
C LEU A 19 -1.51 -15.57 -2.43
N GLY A 20 -1.16 -16.56 -3.24
CA GLY A 20 -1.67 -17.92 -3.10
C GLY A 20 -3.17 -18.02 -3.44
N LYS A 21 -3.84 -19.05 -2.93
CA LYS A 21 -5.22 -19.39 -3.35
C LYS A 21 -6.29 -18.45 -2.80
N TYR A 22 -6.11 -17.95 -1.58
CA TYR A 22 -7.14 -17.24 -0.83
C TYR A 22 -6.63 -15.98 -0.14
N LYS A 23 -5.46 -15.46 -0.50
CA LYS A 23 -4.99 -14.17 0.01
C LYS A 23 -4.70 -13.26 -1.17
N LYS A 24 -4.90 -11.96 -0.97
CA LYS A 24 -4.58 -10.96 -1.99
C LYS A 24 -4.15 -9.65 -1.35
N VAL A 25 -3.37 -8.90 -2.11
CA VAL A 25 -3.12 -7.48 -1.88
C VAL A 25 -4.02 -6.68 -2.82
N SER A 26 -4.72 -5.67 -2.33
CA SER A 26 -5.54 -4.79 -3.17
C SER A 26 -5.32 -3.34 -2.83
N VAL A 27 -5.25 -2.48 -3.85
CA VAL A 27 -5.21 -1.03 -3.69
C VAL A 27 -6.61 -0.49 -3.95
N ARG A 28 -7.22 0.18 -2.96
CA ARG A 28 -8.57 0.76 -3.09
C ARG A 28 -8.62 2.18 -2.50
N SER A 29 -9.69 2.90 -2.82
CA SER A 29 -10.00 4.19 -2.17
C SER A 29 -11.18 4.03 -1.21
N PHE A 30 -10.96 4.37 0.07
CA PHE A 30 -12.02 4.47 1.06
C PHE A 30 -12.16 5.91 1.55
N LYS A 31 -13.35 6.49 1.39
CA LYS A 31 -13.62 7.90 1.75
C LYS A 31 -12.60 8.89 1.16
N GLY A 32 -12.06 8.60 -0.02
CA GLY A 32 -11.09 9.45 -0.71
C GLY A 32 -9.64 9.24 -0.27
N LYS A 33 -9.38 8.31 0.65
CA LYS A 33 -8.02 7.95 1.07
C LYS A 33 -7.61 6.63 0.41
N PRO A 34 -6.43 6.56 -0.23
CA PRO A 34 -5.90 5.31 -0.75
C PRO A 34 -5.50 4.39 0.41
N LEU A 35 -5.84 3.11 0.28
CA LEU A 35 -5.50 2.05 1.22
C LEU A 35 -4.89 0.87 0.46
N VAL A 36 -3.93 0.21 1.11
CA VAL A 36 -3.38 -1.07 0.66
C VAL A 36 -3.86 -2.16 1.60
N ASP A 37 -4.75 -3.02 1.12
CA ASP A 37 -5.31 -4.13 1.89
C ASP A 37 -4.53 -5.41 1.63
N ILE A 38 -4.05 -6.06 2.68
CA ILE A 38 -3.46 -7.41 2.64
C ILE A 38 -4.41 -8.32 3.42
N ARG A 39 -5.17 -9.17 2.73
CA ARG A 39 -6.30 -9.88 3.34
C ARG A 39 -6.50 -11.31 2.85
N GLU A 40 -6.88 -12.19 3.78
CA GLU A 40 -7.38 -13.54 3.49
C GLU A 40 -8.87 -13.46 3.18
N TYR A 41 -9.27 -14.14 2.10
CA TYR A 41 -10.64 -14.29 1.63
C TYR A 41 -11.12 -15.71 1.93
N TYR A 42 -12.44 -15.87 2.00
CA TYR A 42 -13.07 -17.18 2.11
C TYR A 42 -14.12 -17.34 1.01
N LYS A 43 -14.36 -18.59 0.61
CA LYS A 43 -15.47 -18.94 -0.28
C LYS A 43 -16.74 -19.02 0.56
N ASP A 44 -17.71 -18.17 0.28
CA ASP A 44 -19.03 -18.24 0.88
C ASP A 44 -19.69 -19.58 0.50
N LYS A 45 -20.32 -20.26 1.46
CA LYS A 45 -20.90 -21.59 1.23
C LYS A 45 -22.22 -21.54 0.45
N GLU A 46 -22.94 -20.44 0.55
CA GLU A 46 -24.25 -20.27 -0.07
C GLU A 46 -24.10 -19.65 -1.45
N THR A 47 -23.29 -18.59 -1.56
CA THR A 47 -23.14 -17.84 -2.82
C THR A 47 -21.98 -18.31 -3.68
N GLU A 48 -21.09 -19.15 -3.14
CA GLU A 48 -19.81 -19.55 -3.76
C GLU A 48 -18.84 -18.38 -4.05
N GLU A 49 -19.16 -17.16 -3.61
CA GLU A 49 -18.37 -15.97 -3.88
C GLU A 49 -17.19 -15.83 -2.92
N MET A 50 -16.12 -15.20 -3.39
CA MET A 50 -14.98 -14.86 -2.58
C MET A 50 -15.26 -13.59 -1.75
N LYS A 51 -15.36 -13.75 -0.43
CA LYS A 51 -15.60 -12.63 0.50
C LYS A 51 -14.40 -12.33 1.38
N PRO A 52 -14.15 -11.06 1.72
CA PRO A 52 -13.06 -10.67 2.61
C PRO A 52 -13.26 -11.29 4.00
N GLY A 53 -12.25 -12.01 4.49
CA GLY A 53 -12.26 -12.60 5.82
C GLY A 53 -11.80 -11.62 6.91
N LYS A 54 -11.91 -12.06 8.18
CA LYS A 54 -11.45 -11.28 9.34
C LYS A 54 -9.92 -11.11 9.39
N LYS A 55 -9.17 -12.06 8.84
CA LYS A 55 -7.70 -12.03 8.82
C LYS A 55 -7.20 -11.11 7.71
N GLY A 56 -6.58 -10.02 8.10
CA GLY A 56 -5.98 -9.06 7.17
C GLY A 56 -5.92 -7.66 7.76
N ILE A 57 -5.14 -6.80 7.13
CA ILE A 57 -4.94 -5.41 7.52
C ILE A 57 -5.14 -4.49 6.33
N SER A 58 -5.63 -3.29 6.59
CA SER A 58 -5.73 -2.20 5.62
C SER A 58 -4.72 -1.13 6.05
N LEU A 59 -3.66 -0.96 5.28
CA LEU A 59 -2.63 0.02 5.56
C LEU A 59 -3.01 1.37 4.92
N SER A 60 -2.81 2.45 5.66
CA SER A 60 -2.78 3.78 5.09
C SER A 60 -1.56 3.93 4.19
N LEU A 61 -1.56 4.96 3.34
CA LEU A 61 -0.43 5.24 2.46
C LEU A 61 0.88 5.50 3.24
N ASP A 62 0.80 6.12 4.42
CA ASP A 62 1.98 6.42 5.24
C ASP A 62 2.59 5.14 5.81
N LEU A 63 1.75 4.25 6.39
CA LEU A 63 2.21 2.94 6.88
C LEU A 63 2.74 2.05 5.75
N TRP A 64 2.17 2.16 4.55
CA TRP A 64 2.68 1.43 3.39
C TRP A 64 4.09 1.90 3.00
N LYS A 65 4.36 3.21 3.03
CA LYS A 65 5.71 3.75 2.74
C LYS A 65 6.72 3.27 3.77
N GLU A 66 6.39 3.35 5.06
CA GLU A 66 7.25 2.84 6.13
C GLU A 66 7.57 1.34 5.96
N LEU A 67 6.56 0.54 5.58
CA LEU A 67 6.77 -0.89 5.29
C LEU A 67 7.74 -1.08 4.12
N VAL A 68 7.60 -0.31 3.04
CA VAL A 68 8.47 -0.39 1.86
C VAL A 68 9.91 0.02 2.21
N GLU A 69 10.10 1.07 3.00
CA GLU A 69 11.43 1.50 3.47
C GLU A 69 12.11 0.41 4.32
N LYS A 70 11.32 -0.34 5.09
CA LYS A 70 11.80 -1.44 5.94
C LYS A 70 11.94 -2.78 5.23
N LEU A 71 11.56 -2.91 3.97
CA LEU A 71 11.65 -4.17 3.22
C LEU A 71 13.04 -4.82 3.26
N PRO A 72 14.18 -4.10 3.12
CA PRO A 72 15.50 -4.73 3.17
C PRO A 72 15.79 -5.37 4.54
N GLU A 73 15.46 -4.68 5.64
CA GLU A 73 15.62 -5.20 7.00
C GLU A 73 14.72 -6.43 7.22
N ILE A 74 13.47 -6.38 6.74
CA ILE A 74 12.52 -7.49 6.82
C ILE A 74 13.02 -8.68 6.01
N GLN A 75 13.54 -8.47 4.80
CA GLN A 75 14.08 -9.52 3.95
C GLN A 75 15.28 -10.22 4.59
N ALA A 76 16.20 -9.45 5.19
CA ALA A 76 17.34 -10.01 5.92
C ALA A 76 16.87 -10.90 7.10
N ALA A 77 15.90 -10.43 7.89
CA ALA A 77 15.32 -11.21 8.98
C ALA A 77 14.60 -12.49 8.48
N VAL A 78 13.87 -12.41 7.36
CA VAL A 78 13.21 -13.58 6.76
C VAL A 78 14.24 -14.62 6.32
N ALA A 79 15.35 -14.21 5.69
CA ALA A 79 16.41 -15.11 5.27
C ALA A 79 17.06 -15.83 6.47
N GLU A 80 17.34 -15.10 7.55
CA GLU A 80 17.87 -15.65 8.79
C GLU A 80 16.94 -16.73 9.39
N PHE A 81 15.63 -16.48 9.41
CA PHE A 81 14.65 -17.44 9.91
C PHE A 81 14.40 -18.63 8.98
N ALA A 82 14.46 -18.41 7.66
CA ALA A 82 14.22 -19.46 6.65
C ALA A 82 15.43 -20.39 6.47
N GLY A 83 16.62 -20.00 6.95
CA GLY A 83 17.86 -20.75 6.73
C GLY A 83 18.30 -20.76 5.27
N GLU A 84 17.85 -19.78 4.47
CA GLU A 84 18.22 -19.59 3.08
C GLU A 84 19.25 -18.45 2.98
N ASP A 85 20.34 -18.66 2.24
CA ASP A 85 21.28 -17.58 1.90
C ASP A 85 20.52 -16.50 1.10
N ALA A 86 20.42 -15.30 1.68
CA ALA A 86 19.65 -14.20 1.11
C ALA A 86 20.07 -13.92 -0.35
N PRO A 87 19.13 -13.78 -1.32
CA PRO A 87 19.49 -13.35 -2.64
C PRO A 87 19.93 -11.88 -2.58
N GLU A 88 21.17 -11.64 -2.99
CA GLU A 88 21.80 -10.32 -3.07
C GLU A 88 20.90 -9.28 -3.76
N ALA A 89 20.53 -8.24 -3.02
CA ALA A 89 19.87 -7.06 -3.55
C ALA A 89 20.80 -6.33 -4.54
N LYS A 90 20.59 -6.54 -5.85
CA LYS A 90 21.16 -5.65 -6.87
C LYS A 90 20.52 -4.27 -6.73
N GLN A 91 21.32 -3.37 -6.18
CA GLN A 91 21.04 -1.95 -5.96
C GLN A 91 20.49 -1.29 -7.24
N ALA A 92 19.25 -0.83 -7.19
CA ALA A 92 18.76 0.20 -8.08
C ALA A 92 19.23 1.56 -7.52
N LYS A 93 20.23 2.14 -8.17
CA LYS A 93 20.66 3.52 -7.93
C LYS A 93 19.54 4.48 -8.32
N THR A 94 19.04 5.25 -7.37
CA THR A 94 18.62 6.63 -7.61
C THR A 94 19.31 7.48 -6.55
N ASN A 95 20.42 8.10 -6.97
CA ASN A 95 20.97 9.26 -6.28
C ASN A 95 19.90 10.36 -6.36
N ASP A 96 19.57 11.00 -5.24
CA ASP A 96 19.29 12.45 -5.17
C ASP A 96 19.03 12.85 -3.70
N GLU A 97 20.09 13.24 -3.00
CA GLU A 97 20.03 14.27 -1.95
C GLU A 97 21.07 15.33 -2.31
N LYS A 98 20.60 16.50 -2.82
CA LYS A 98 20.49 17.82 -2.15
C LYS A 98 21.83 18.60 -2.16
N PRO A 99 21.90 19.95 -2.00
CA PRO A 99 20.85 20.95 -1.78
C PRO A 99 21.01 22.26 -2.59
N SER A 100 19.97 23.12 -2.61
CA SER A 100 20.22 24.55 -2.43
C SER A 100 18.97 25.27 -1.93
N THR A 101 19.08 25.75 -0.70
CA THR A 101 18.32 26.86 -0.15
C THR A 101 19.06 28.13 -0.55
N ASN A 102 18.39 29.14 -1.11
CA ASN A 102 18.63 30.49 -0.61
C ASN A 102 17.40 31.38 -0.76
N LYS A 103 17.04 31.99 0.36
CA LYS A 103 16.29 33.23 0.47
C LYS A 103 17.23 34.36 0.03
N GLU A 104 16.72 35.31 -0.73
CA GLU A 104 17.19 36.70 -0.69
C GLU A 104 15.95 37.62 -0.77
N GLU A 105 15.75 38.37 0.32
CA GLU A 105 15.01 39.62 0.35
C GLU A 105 15.82 40.67 -0.43
N ALA A 106 15.13 41.52 -1.21
CA ALA A 106 15.57 42.88 -1.46
C ALA A 106 14.34 43.77 -1.67
N SER A 107 14.25 44.77 -0.81
CA SER A 107 13.32 45.89 -0.79
C SER A 107 13.73 47.01 -1.76
N GLU A 108 12.74 47.84 -2.10
CA GLU A 108 12.82 49.27 -2.45
C GLU A 108 13.53 49.75 -3.75
N GLU A 109 12.74 50.46 -4.56
CA GLU A 109 12.98 51.77 -5.22
C GLU A 109 12.58 51.79 -6.71
N GLU A 110 11.32 52.13 -6.99
CA GLU A 110 10.87 53.38 -7.66
C GLU A 110 9.34 53.47 -7.69
#